data_AF-A0A316RE51-F1
#
_entry.id   AF-A0A316RE51-F1
#
_cell.length_a   1.000
_cell.length_b   1.000
_cell.length_c   1.000
_cell.angle_alpha   90.00
_cell.angle_beta   90.00
_cell.angle_gamma   90.00
#
_symmetry.space_group_name_H-M   'P 1'
#
loop_
_entity.id
_entity.type
_entity.pdbx_description
1 polymer ?
#
loop_
_entity_poly.entity_id
_entity_poly.type
_entity_poly.pdbx_seq_one_letter_code
_entity_poly.pdbx_strand_id
1 'polypeptide(L)'
;MVLFDETRVLNPQADKTNVALSFSVPPGLTALQVEFTYDPPTPPEPVAVEAVKAALARYARAVVQKDPYAYLPVYNLVTLSLDDPAGYRGAAHRRATEQCHRLTAESASPGFLPGELRPGQWQAVLSAHCVLCPVTCRVRVIGEETE
;
A
#
# COMPACT_ATOMS: atom_id res chain seq x y z
N MET A 1 17.92 -7.65 -11.26
CA MET A 1 16.93 -7.84 -12.34
C MET A 1 15.55 -7.31 -11.92
N VAL A 2 14.71 -6.85 -12.86
CA VAL A 2 13.30 -6.52 -12.55
C VAL A 2 12.49 -7.82 -12.54
N LEU A 3 11.82 -8.11 -11.42
CA LEU A 3 10.98 -9.29 -11.25
C LEU A 3 9.50 -9.00 -11.54
N PHE A 4 9.07 -7.77 -11.27
CA PHE A 4 7.69 -7.33 -11.39
C PHE A 4 7.62 -5.82 -11.56
N ASP A 5 6.70 -5.33 -12.39
CA ASP A 5 6.39 -3.90 -12.53
C ASP A 5 4.94 -3.78 -13.02
N GLU A 6 4.03 -3.45 -12.11
CA GLU A 6 2.61 -3.30 -12.42
C GLU A 6 2.07 -1.97 -11.91
N THR A 7 1.21 -1.35 -12.73
CA THR A 7 0.37 -0.22 -12.34
C THR A 7 -1.08 -0.68 -12.21
N ARG A 8 -1.73 -0.31 -11.11
CA ARG A 8 -3.11 -0.64 -10.79
C ARG A 8 -3.88 0.60 -10.38
N VAL A 9 -5.08 0.80 -10.94
CA VAL A 9 -6.01 1.84 -10.48
C VAL A 9 -7.00 1.23 -9.49
N LEU A 10 -7.06 1.79 -8.29
CA LEU A 10 -8.06 1.47 -7.27
C LEU A 10 -9.16 2.53 -7.34
N ASN A 11 -10.38 2.13 -7.67
CA ASN A 11 -11.55 3.00 -7.66
C ASN A 11 -12.21 3.01 -6.26
N PRO A 12 -13.09 3.98 -5.94
CA PRO A 12 -13.74 4.04 -4.62
C PRO A 12 -14.46 2.76 -4.17
N GLN A 13 -14.87 1.90 -5.10
CA GLN A 13 -15.45 0.58 -4.80
C GLN A 13 -14.46 -0.39 -4.17
N ALA A 14 -13.15 -0.12 -4.28
CA ALA A 14 -12.10 -0.88 -3.63
C ALA A 14 -11.86 -0.43 -2.18
N ASP A 15 -12.59 0.57 -1.65
CA ASP A 15 -12.44 0.99 -0.26
C ASP A 15 -12.65 -0.20 0.70
N LYS A 16 -11.73 -0.34 1.65
CA LYS A 16 -11.66 -1.46 2.62
C LYS A 16 -11.45 -2.84 1.99
N THR A 17 -10.83 -2.91 0.81
CA THR A 17 -10.48 -4.18 0.16
C THR A 17 -8.95 -4.36 0.04
N ASN A 18 -8.55 -5.59 -0.28
CA ASN A 18 -7.16 -5.94 -0.57
C ASN A 18 -7.05 -6.42 -2.02
N VAL A 19 -6.00 -5.98 -2.71
CA VAL A 19 -5.66 -6.42 -4.07
C VAL A 19 -4.29 -7.06 -4.07
N ALA A 20 -4.23 -8.37 -4.31
CA ALA A 20 -2.99 -9.13 -4.39
C ALA A 20 -2.41 -9.08 -5.81
N LEU A 21 -1.14 -8.68 -5.91
CA LEU A 21 -0.35 -8.68 -7.13
C LEU A 21 0.70 -9.79 -7.02
N SER A 22 0.53 -10.85 -7.81
CA SER A 22 1.41 -12.04 -7.73
C SER A 22 2.62 -11.91 -8.65
N PHE A 23 3.79 -12.31 -8.16
CA PHE A 23 5.02 -12.37 -8.94
C PHE A 23 5.90 -13.55 -8.52
N SER A 24 6.83 -13.94 -9.39
CA SER A 24 7.74 -15.06 -9.15
C SER A 24 9.12 -14.57 -8.72
N VAL A 25 9.66 -15.15 -7.66
CA VAL A 25 11.01 -14.92 -7.17
C VAL A 25 11.89 -16.12 -7.54
N PRO A 26 12.97 -15.94 -8.33
CA PRO A 26 13.91 -17.02 -8.64
C PRO A 26 14.83 -17.35 -7.45
N PRO A 27 15.50 -18.52 -7.46
CA PRO A 27 16.56 -18.80 -6.50
C PRO A 27 17.79 -17.92 -6.71
N GLY A 28 18.60 -17.77 -5.65
CA GLY A 28 19.92 -17.12 -5.73
C GLY A 28 19.92 -15.60 -5.48
N LEU A 29 18.77 -15.00 -5.17
CA LEU A 29 18.72 -13.58 -4.81
C LEU A 29 19.28 -13.32 -3.41
N THR A 30 20.01 -12.23 -3.27
CA THR A 30 20.54 -11.74 -1.99
C THR A 30 19.68 -10.63 -1.39
N ALA A 31 18.94 -9.90 -2.23
CA ALA A 31 17.99 -8.89 -1.80
C ALA A 31 16.78 -8.76 -2.72
N LEU A 32 15.67 -8.31 -2.15
CA LEU A 32 14.52 -7.76 -2.86
C LEU A 32 14.37 -6.28 -2.52
N GLN A 33 14.36 -5.44 -3.54
CA GLN A 33 13.93 -4.05 -3.45
C GLN A 33 12.50 -3.93 -3.99
N VAL A 34 11.62 -3.32 -3.20
CA VAL A 34 10.21 -3.08 -3.54
C VAL A 34 9.95 -1.59 -3.52
N GLU A 35 9.67 -1.05 -4.70
CA GLU A 35 9.27 0.33 -4.92
C GLU A 35 7.74 0.36 -5.00
N PHE A 36 7.11 1.18 -4.16
CA PHE A 36 5.67 1.37 -4.15
C PHE A 36 5.34 2.85 -4.19
N THR A 37 4.46 3.23 -5.12
CA THR A 37 3.90 4.58 -5.17
C THR A 37 2.38 4.56 -5.29
N TYR A 38 1.73 5.61 -4.81
CA TYR A 38 0.32 5.86 -5.11
C TYR A 38 -0.02 7.36 -5.20
N ASP A 39 -0.95 7.70 -6.09
CA ASP A 39 -1.40 9.09 -6.32
C ASP A 39 -2.89 9.10 -6.75
N PRO A 40 -3.71 10.08 -6.31
CA PRO A 40 -3.37 11.21 -5.46
C PRO A 40 -3.46 10.91 -3.95
N PRO A 41 -2.64 11.56 -3.10
CA PRO A 41 -2.72 11.43 -1.64
C PRO A 41 -4.01 11.98 -1.05
N THR A 42 -4.59 13.00 -1.70
CA THR A 42 -5.83 13.66 -1.26
C THR A 42 -6.82 13.65 -2.41
N PRO A 43 -8.11 13.37 -2.16
CA PRO A 43 -9.13 13.49 -3.20
C PRO A 43 -9.43 14.98 -3.49
N PRO A 44 -10.19 15.28 -4.56
CA PRO A 44 -10.73 16.60 -4.78
C PRO A 44 -11.54 17.10 -3.58
N GLU A 45 -11.45 18.39 -3.26
CA GLU A 45 -12.11 18.98 -2.06
C GLU A 45 -13.61 18.67 -1.98
N PRO A 46 -14.42 18.77 -3.06
CA PRO A 46 -15.85 18.44 -2.96
C PRO A 46 -16.10 16.99 -2.53
N VAL A 47 -15.26 16.06 -3.00
CA VAL A 47 -15.34 14.63 -2.63
C VAL A 47 -14.96 14.44 -1.16
N ALA A 48 -13.90 15.10 -0.71
CA ALA A 48 -13.48 15.09 0.69
C ALA A 48 -14.57 15.66 1.62
N VAL A 49 -15.17 16.79 1.27
CA VAL A 49 -16.25 17.43 2.05
C VAL A 49 -17.46 16.51 2.17
N GLU A 50 -17.88 15.87 1.07
CA GLU A 50 -19.00 14.91 1.11
C GLU A 50 -18.67 13.67 1.95
N ALA A 51 -17.44 13.17 1.89
CA ALA A 51 -17.00 12.07 2.75
C ALA A 51 -17.05 12.46 4.24
N VAL A 52 -16.62 13.67 4.61
CA VAL A 52 -16.71 14.17 5.99
C VAL A 52 -18.16 14.37 6.41
N LYS A 53 -19.02 14.95 5.56
CA LYS A 53 -20.46 15.09 5.86
C LYS A 53 -21.11 13.74 6.12
N ALA A 54 -20.81 12.73 5.30
CA ALA A 54 -21.31 11.36 5.50
C ALA A 54 -20.81 10.76 6.82
N ALA A 55 -19.53 10.97 7.16
CA ALA A 55 -18.95 10.52 8.42
C ALA A 55 -19.60 11.22 9.63
N LEU A 56 -19.79 12.55 9.57
CA LEU A 56 -20.50 13.30 10.60
C LEU A 56 -21.95 12.80 10.73
N ALA A 57 -22.70 12.64 9.63
CA ALA A 57 -24.05 12.10 9.69
C ALA A 57 -24.11 10.71 10.37
N ARG A 58 -23.11 9.86 10.10
CA ARG A 58 -23.02 8.50 10.64
C ARG A 58 -22.58 8.47 12.12
N TYR A 59 -21.66 9.34 12.53
CA TYR A 59 -20.97 9.23 13.82
C TYR A 59 -21.16 10.42 14.77
N ALA A 60 -21.81 11.51 14.35
CA ALA A 60 -21.79 12.78 15.07
C ALA A 60 -22.67 12.88 16.32
N ARG A 61 -23.15 11.76 16.89
CA ARG A 61 -23.83 11.79 18.20
C ARG A 61 -22.95 12.40 19.30
N ALA A 62 -21.62 12.27 19.18
CA ALA A 62 -20.64 12.80 20.14
C ALA A 62 -19.77 13.95 19.59
N VAL A 63 -20.00 14.41 18.36
CA VAL A 63 -19.11 15.37 17.70
C VAL A 63 -19.66 16.78 17.86
N VAL A 64 -18.92 17.66 18.53
CA VAL A 64 -19.29 19.07 18.77
C VAL A 64 -19.12 19.92 17.50
N GLN A 65 -18.01 19.73 16.77
CA GLN A 65 -17.74 20.46 15.54
C GLN A 65 -18.47 19.82 14.35
N LYS A 66 -19.47 20.53 13.82
CA LYS A 66 -20.31 20.06 12.70
C LYS A 66 -19.87 20.58 11.33
N ASP A 67 -18.97 21.54 11.30
CA ASP A 67 -18.41 22.05 10.04
C ASP A 67 -17.51 20.98 9.39
N PRO A 68 -17.85 20.45 8.21
CA PRO A 68 -17.03 19.45 7.53
C PRO A 68 -15.64 19.99 7.13
N TYR A 69 -15.51 21.30 6.90
CA TYR A 69 -14.24 21.91 6.51
C TYR A 69 -13.19 21.85 7.64
N ALA A 70 -13.63 21.75 8.89
CA ALA A 70 -12.75 21.62 10.06
C ALA A 70 -11.99 20.29 10.13
N TYR A 71 -12.34 19.31 9.29
CA TYR A 71 -11.71 17.98 9.24
C TYR A 71 -10.87 17.74 7.99
N LEU A 72 -10.65 18.79 7.19
CA LEU A 72 -9.80 18.72 6.01
C LEU A 72 -8.32 18.96 6.35
N PRO A 73 -7.38 18.42 5.55
CA PRO A 73 -7.60 17.52 4.43
C PRO A 73 -7.91 16.09 4.86
N VAL A 74 -8.70 15.40 4.04
CA VAL A 74 -8.89 13.94 4.11
C VAL A 74 -7.94 13.29 3.12
N TYR A 75 -7.48 12.07 3.42
CA TYR A 75 -6.47 11.39 2.62
C TYR A 75 -7.01 10.10 2.03
N ASN A 76 -6.61 9.81 0.79
CA ASN A 76 -6.53 8.44 0.32
C ASN A 76 -5.38 7.75 1.06
N LEU A 77 -5.58 6.48 1.40
CA LEU A 77 -4.58 5.68 2.08
C LEU A 77 -4.57 4.28 1.48
N VAL A 78 -3.47 3.95 0.81
CA VAL A 78 -3.14 2.62 0.32
C VAL A 78 -1.82 2.21 0.94
N THR A 79 -1.76 1.00 1.50
CA THR A 79 -0.53 0.46 2.11
C THR A 79 -0.12 -0.82 1.42
N LEU A 80 1.16 -1.15 1.55
CA LEU A 80 1.76 -2.34 0.96
C LEU A 80 2.09 -3.38 2.03
N SER A 81 1.69 -4.63 1.80
CA SER A 81 2.27 -5.79 2.47
C SER A 81 2.87 -6.78 1.48
N LEU A 82 3.72 -7.66 1.99
CA LEU A 82 4.34 -8.74 1.22
C LEU A 82 4.01 -10.08 1.86
N ASP A 83 3.67 -11.05 1.01
CA ASP A 83 3.58 -12.45 1.37
C ASP A 83 4.58 -13.24 0.52
N ASP A 84 5.29 -14.18 1.14
CA ASP A 84 6.17 -15.13 0.48
C ASP A 84 5.54 -16.54 0.49
N PRO A 85 6.20 -17.57 -0.07
CA PRO A 85 5.70 -18.95 -0.04
C PRO A 85 5.44 -19.52 1.37
N ALA A 86 6.02 -18.94 2.42
CA ALA A 86 5.79 -19.32 3.81
C ALA A 86 4.72 -18.46 4.51
N GLY A 87 4.21 -17.43 3.83
CA GLY A 87 3.13 -16.55 4.29
C GLY A 87 3.59 -15.12 4.51
N TYR A 88 3.00 -14.47 5.52
CA TYR A 88 3.13 -13.03 5.71
C TYR A 88 4.56 -12.58 6.05
N ARG A 89 5.12 -11.67 5.24
CA ARG A 89 6.44 -11.06 5.43
C ARG A 89 6.41 -9.66 6.03
N GLY A 90 5.22 -9.11 6.27
CA GLY A 90 5.06 -7.82 6.92
C GLY A 90 4.38 -6.78 6.04
N ALA A 91 4.19 -5.60 6.62
CA ALA A 91 3.52 -4.48 5.98
C ALA A 91 4.20 -3.16 6.28
N ALA A 92 4.34 -2.36 5.24
CA ALA A 92 4.61 -0.93 5.33
C ALA A 92 3.29 -0.17 5.47
N HIS A 93 2.75 -0.14 6.68
CA HIS A 93 1.48 0.54 6.99
C HIS A 93 1.66 2.06 7.13
N ARG A 94 2.22 2.70 6.09
CA ARG A 94 2.63 4.11 6.07
C ARG A 94 1.81 4.91 5.09
N ARG A 95 1.65 6.22 5.37
CA ARG A 95 0.95 7.18 4.50
C ARG A 95 1.81 7.73 3.36
N ALA A 96 3.13 7.52 3.38
CA ALA A 96 4.00 8.06 2.33
C ALA A 96 3.57 7.52 0.96
N THR A 97 3.36 8.41 -0.01
CA THR A 97 2.94 8.09 -1.38
C THR A 97 4.07 7.52 -2.24
N GLU A 98 5.31 7.61 -1.76
CA GLU A 98 6.48 7.01 -2.38
C GLU A 98 7.25 6.26 -1.31
N GLN A 99 7.54 4.99 -1.57
CA GLN A 99 8.17 4.10 -0.62
C GLN A 99 9.15 3.18 -1.34
N CYS A 100 10.30 2.97 -0.72
CA CYS A 100 11.29 1.99 -1.15
C CYS A 100 11.62 1.10 0.04
N HIS A 101 11.41 -0.20 -0.12
CA HIS A 101 11.65 -1.21 0.91
C HIS A 101 12.69 -2.20 0.43
N ARG A 102 13.59 -2.61 1.32
CA ARG A 102 14.60 -3.62 1.04
C ARG A 102 14.48 -4.77 2.01
N LEU A 103 14.50 -6.00 1.50
CA LEU A 103 14.45 -7.23 2.27
C LEU A 103 15.68 -8.10 1.91
N THR A 104 16.38 -8.59 2.92
CA THR A 104 17.46 -9.60 2.81
C THR A 104 17.23 -10.70 3.84
N ALA A 105 18.13 -11.69 3.84
CA ALA A 105 18.12 -12.73 4.87
C ALA A 105 18.38 -12.18 6.29
N GLU A 106 19.19 -11.13 6.42
CA GLU A 106 19.67 -10.59 7.70
C GLU A 106 18.91 -9.33 8.13
N SER A 107 18.35 -8.58 7.19
CA SER A 107 17.75 -7.28 7.46
C SER A 107 16.51 -7.02 6.60
N ALA A 108 15.61 -6.17 7.09
CA ALA A 108 14.46 -5.73 6.33
C ALA A 108 14.09 -4.30 6.69
N SER A 109 13.50 -3.57 5.74
CA SER A 109 12.88 -2.27 6.02
C SER A 109 11.83 -2.39 7.12
N PRO A 110 11.65 -1.37 7.99
CA PRO A 110 10.77 -1.52 9.13
C PRO A 110 9.33 -1.86 8.71
N GLY A 111 8.67 -2.72 9.48
CA GLY A 111 7.37 -3.28 9.14
C GLY A 111 7.44 -4.61 8.37
N PHE A 112 8.61 -4.97 7.83
CA PHE A 112 8.88 -6.28 7.23
C PHE A 112 9.79 -7.12 8.11
N LEU A 113 9.74 -8.44 7.90
CA LEU A 113 10.57 -9.42 8.59
C LEU A 113 11.75 -9.83 7.70
N PRO A 114 12.99 -9.84 8.22
CA PRO A 114 14.12 -10.44 7.52
C PRO A 114 13.94 -11.96 7.39
N GLY A 115 14.75 -12.58 6.55
CA GLY A 115 14.86 -14.03 6.41
C GLY A 115 15.02 -14.47 4.96
N GLU A 116 15.18 -15.79 4.77
CA GLU A 116 15.40 -16.40 3.46
C GLU A 116 14.45 -15.85 2.39
N LEU A 117 15.02 -15.42 1.26
CA LEU A 117 14.25 -15.02 0.08
C LEU A 117 13.83 -16.28 -0.69
N ARG A 118 12.78 -16.93 -0.18
CA ARG A 118 12.30 -18.21 -0.70
C ARG A 118 11.94 -18.10 -2.18
N PRO A 119 12.48 -18.97 -3.04
CA PRO A 119 12.05 -19.04 -4.43
C PRO A 119 10.58 -19.45 -4.51
N GLY A 120 9.84 -18.90 -5.46
CA GLY A 120 8.44 -19.25 -5.70
C GLY A 120 7.53 -18.05 -5.89
N GLN A 121 6.23 -18.26 -5.66
CA GLN A 121 5.21 -17.23 -5.81
C GLN A 121 5.16 -16.34 -4.57
N TRP A 122 5.33 -15.04 -4.79
CA TRP A 122 5.18 -13.99 -3.80
C TRP A 122 3.97 -13.12 -4.17
N GLN A 123 3.47 -12.37 -3.19
CA GLN A 123 2.40 -11.40 -3.39
C GLN A 123 2.77 -10.04 -2.80
N ALA A 124 2.60 -9.00 -3.59
CA ALA A 124 2.51 -7.63 -3.12
C ALA A 124 1.04 -7.29 -2.95
N VAL A 125 0.60 -7.04 -1.73
CA VAL A 125 -0.82 -6.79 -1.44
C VAL A 125 -1.02 -5.30 -1.19
N LEU A 126 -1.84 -4.68 -2.03
CA LEU A 126 -2.32 -3.32 -1.85
C LEU A 126 -3.55 -3.35 -0.95
N SER A 127 -3.43 -2.79 0.25
CA SER A 127 -4.54 -2.65 1.19
C SER A 127 -5.15 -1.26 1.06
N ALA A 128 -6.38 -1.19 0.54
CA ALA A 128 -7.11 0.04 0.28
C ALA A 128 -7.84 0.52 1.54
N HIS A 129 -7.12 1.17 2.45
CA HIS A 129 -7.71 1.64 3.71
C HIS A 129 -8.66 2.81 3.54
N CYS A 130 -8.41 3.68 2.56
CA CYS A 130 -9.28 4.81 2.24
C CYS A 130 -9.12 5.14 0.76
N VAL A 131 -10.16 4.95 -0.05
CA VAL A 131 -10.16 5.31 -1.47
C VAL A 131 -11.39 6.15 -1.78
N LEU A 132 -11.21 7.48 -1.82
CA LEU A 132 -12.29 8.44 -2.00
C LEU A 132 -12.44 8.88 -3.47
N CYS A 133 -11.37 8.75 -4.25
CA CYS A 133 -11.34 8.95 -5.70
C CYS A 133 -10.48 7.84 -6.34
N PRO A 134 -10.44 7.71 -7.68
CA PRO A 134 -9.47 6.82 -8.32
C PRO A 134 -8.03 7.12 -7.86
N VAL A 135 -7.32 6.08 -7.42
CA VAL A 135 -5.91 6.14 -7.00
C VAL A 135 -5.09 5.21 -7.88
N THR A 136 -4.08 5.76 -8.54
CA THR A 136 -3.11 4.99 -9.33
C THR A 136 -2.00 4.53 -8.41
N CYS A 137 -1.83 3.22 -8.28
CA CYS A 137 -0.76 2.59 -7.52
C CYS A 137 0.24 1.94 -8.48
N ARG A 138 1.55 2.04 -8.20
CA ARG A 138 2.57 1.28 -8.91
C ARG A 138 3.39 0.47 -7.93
N VAL A 139 3.62 -0.80 -8.25
CA VAL A 139 4.51 -1.68 -7.51
C VAL A 139 5.56 -2.21 -8.47
N ARG A 140 6.84 -2.00 -8.13
CA ARG A 140 7.97 -2.52 -8.87
C ARG A 140 8.89 -3.29 -7.93
N VAL A 141 9.25 -4.50 -8.33
CA VAL A 141 10.09 -5.41 -7.54
C VAL A 141 11.36 -5.71 -8.32
N ILE A 142 12.50 -5.55 -7.64
CA ILE A 142 13.83 -5.72 -8.20
C ILE A 142 14.56 -6.74 -7.33
N GLY A 143 15.07 -7.80 -7.95
CA GLY A 143 15.97 -8.77 -7.31
C GLY A 143 17.43 -8.40 -7.50
N GLU A 144 18.22 -8.48 -6.44
CA GLU A 144 19.69 -8.38 -6.49
C GLU A 144 20.28 -9.79 -6.38
N GLU A 145 21.30 -10.08 -7.19
CA GLU A 145 22.07 -11.34 -7.15
C GLU A 145 23.44 -11.09 -6.50
N THR A 146 24.13 -12.15 -6.12
CA THR A 146 25.56 -12.04 -5.78
C THR A 146 26.34 -11.85 -7.09
N GLU A 147 27.23 -10.87 -7.15
CA GLU A 147 28.22 -10.77 -8.25
C GLU A 147 29.11 -12.03 -8.33
#